data_AF-A0A2A9N802-F1
#
_entry.id   AF-A0A2A9N802-F1
#
_cell.length_a   1.000
_cell.length_b   1.000
_cell.length_c   1.000
_cell.angle_alpha   90.00
_cell.angle_beta   90.00
_cell.angle_gamma   90.00
#
_symmetry.space_group_name_H-M   'P 1'
#
loop_
_entity.id
_entity.type
_entity.pdbx_description
1 polymer ?
#
loop_
_entity_poly.entity_id
_entity_poly.type
_entity_poly.pdbx_seq_one_letter_code
_entity_poly.pdbx_strand_id
1 'polypeptide(L)'
;MEDESAEIELLEQNLQKTHQISKRMISVLESFDTRLAKLEKSILPLYTSAQVLNKRTNNIDQTLAKIDEVASNQENLVVEEALILRGPQPGQLDEYKNALERLNALIAFKASNQTDTETAHLVETGSKKLTQLYTKLVAEGSSGAPPTPVGGSTNSYLYDDVPTLLPFPAALLANLRPLVSFLRTLPLPATHPSHPAAAGIYEALGEAQKGYADMRGSWSKKCLEGQAKRVVDRCVNAGSGGSGDSGYENVDEIGAGKEFGKWVDLMLSVAEDEYNLLTDLAPLPNHKLVATAYSSLLVPIVGLFTSTLSSLVAHIKKAIHKRAFLALSTYDALLKLQPRWESLLHLRDNVGDSGSVSSGGGGSNEIKEGLHSLRAVCLRSFPEFVAHIKLSGSAKSVVNAAEYTGEVTEFTQASVEYLEKLPLVRDAVCSALLSLGDGNWKMGEGVQVGKGAKLGEGDEQLILEHYVHDVINTTISALNTLAKGSRRAPVAGTFLLNNIYYLNAHILQAPKNVMLPGCVARPTQELLAHNQRTAKAGYFDSNFGLLMQALADDPKEVSAKRKRGSLYTV
;
A
#
# COMPACT_ATOMS: atom_id res chain seq x y z
N MET A 1 -8.21 150.40 -18.27
CA MET A 1 -6.75 150.22 -18.39
C MET A 1 -6.09 149.87 -17.06
N GLU A 2 -6.38 150.53 -15.94
CA GLU A 2 -5.83 150.13 -14.63
C GLU A 2 -6.50 148.88 -14.02
N ASP A 3 -7.82 148.69 -14.19
CA ASP A 3 -8.54 147.51 -13.67
C ASP A 3 -8.17 146.19 -14.38
N GLU A 4 -8.01 146.22 -15.72
CA GLU A 4 -7.55 145.06 -16.51
C GLU A 4 -6.11 144.66 -16.16
N SER A 5 -5.26 145.63 -15.80
CA SER A 5 -3.88 145.35 -15.36
C SER A 5 -3.85 144.63 -14.01
N ALA A 6 -4.69 145.05 -13.06
CA ALA A 6 -4.78 144.41 -11.74
C ALA A 6 -5.41 143.00 -11.82
N GLU A 7 -6.38 142.79 -12.71
CA GLU A 7 -6.99 141.48 -12.94
C GLU A 7 -6.01 140.51 -13.64
N ILE A 8 -5.19 141.00 -14.58
CA ILE A 8 -4.08 140.25 -15.19
C ILE A 8 -3.01 139.92 -14.15
N GLU A 9 -2.64 140.86 -13.27
CA GLU A 9 -1.67 140.61 -12.18
C GLU A 9 -2.19 139.55 -11.19
N LEU A 10 -3.50 139.57 -10.87
CA LEU A 10 -4.12 138.58 -10.00
C LEU A 10 -4.27 137.21 -10.67
N LEU A 11 -4.57 137.18 -11.97
CA LEU A 11 -4.55 135.96 -12.79
C LEU A 11 -3.13 135.40 -12.91
N GLU A 12 -2.11 136.25 -13.07
CA GLU A 12 -0.71 135.87 -13.11
C GLU A 12 -0.23 135.33 -11.76
N GLN A 13 -0.70 135.93 -10.65
CA GLN A 13 -0.42 135.46 -9.30
C GLN A 13 -1.14 134.14 -8.99
N ASN A 14 -2.37 133.95 -9.48
CA ASN A 14 -3.08 132.66 -9.39
C ASN A 14 -2.44 131.60 -10.29
N LEU A 15 -1.98 131.96 -11.49
CA LEU A 15 -1.24 131.07 -12.37
C LEU A 15 0.11 130.67 -11.76
N GLN A 16 0.81 131.61 -11.13
CA GLN A 16 2.02 131.31 -10.34
C GLN A 16 1.72 130.39 -9.17
N LYS A 17 0.63 130.59 -8.41
CA LYS A 17 0.19 129.68 -7.35
C LYS A 17 -0.12 128.29 -7.89
N THR A 18 -0.89 128.17 -8.96
CA THR A 18 -1.20 126.88 -9.61
C THR A 18 0.07 126.21 -10.14
N HIS A 19 1.02 126.97 -10.69
CA HIS A 19 2.31 126.45 -11.13
C HIS A 19 3.17 125.99 -9.94
N GLN A 20 3.11 126.69 -8.79
CA GLN A 20 3.78 126.27 -7.56
C GLN A 20 3.16 125.00 -6.96
N ILE A 21 1.83 124.88 -7.01
CA ILE A 21 1.10 123.67 -6.58
C ILE A 21 1.43 122.50 -7.50
N SER A 22 1.39 122.68 -8.82
CA SER A 22 1.81 121.64 -9.78
C SER A 22 3.26 121.24 -9.56
N LYS A 23 4.17 122.19 -9.29
CA LYS A 23 5.57 121.88 -8.98
C LYS A 23 5.72 121.11 -7.67
N ARG A 24 4.94 121.43 -6.64
CA ARG A 24 4.87 120.63 -5.40
C ARG A 24 4.30 119.24 -5.66
N MET A 25 3.25 119.12 -6.48
CA MET A 25 2.63 117.84 -6.82
C MET A 25 3.59 116.94 -7.59
N ILE A 26 4.31 117.50 -8.57
CA ILE A 26 5.38 116.79 -9.32
C ILE A 26 6.47 116.34 -8.34
N SER A 27 6.94 117.21 -7.44
CA SER A 27 7.96 116.85 -6.45
C SER A 27 7.49 115.75 -5.48
N VAL A 28 6.21 115.78 -5.06
CA VAL A 28 5.62 114.73 -4.23
C VAL A 28 5.51 113.41 -4.99
N LEU A 29 5.08 113.44 -6.26
CA LEU A 29 5.02 112.24 -7.11
C LEU A 29 6.40 111.65 -7.38
N GLU A 30 7.39 112.48 -7.65
CA GLU A 30 8.79 112.07 -7.81
C GLU A 30 9.36 111.48 -6.50
N SER A 31 8.95 112.02 -5.35
CA SER A 31 9.26 111.43 -4.04
C SER A 31 8.57 110.08 -3.80
N PHE A 32 7.36 109.89 -4.34
CA PHE A 32 6.64 108.62 -4.26
C PHE A 32 7.25 107.57 -5.19
N ASP A 33 7.58 107.92 -6.43
CA ASP A 33 8.23 107.03 -7.39
C ASP A 33 9.61 106.58 -6.89
N THR A 34 10.41 107.50 -6.35
CA THR A 34 11.70 107.14 -5.75
C THR A 34 11.55 106.25 -4.51
N ARG A 35 10.49 106.43 -3.71
CA ARG A 35 10.18 105.54 -2.58
C ARG A 35 9.65 104.18 -3.06
N LEU A 36 8.82 104.13 -4.09
CA LEU A 36 8.31 102.90 -4.70
C LEU A 36 9.43 102.09 -5.34
N ALA A 37 10.33 102.72 -6.10
CA ALA A 37 11.48 102.06 -6.68
C ALA A 37 12.45 101.52 -5.60
N LYS A 38 12.66 102.27 -4.51
CA LYS A 38 13.43 101.77 -3.35
C LYS A 38 12.71 100.61 -2.64
N LEU A 39 11.40 100.71 -2.48
CA LEU A 39 10.56 99.68 -1.87
C LEU A 39 10.62 98.39 -2.70
N GLU A 40 10.39 98.46 -4.01
CA GLU A 40 10.48 97.34 -4.94
C GLU A 40 11.86 96.68 -4.90
N LYS A 41 12.92 97.48 -4.94
CA LYS A 41 14.31 96.98 -4.83
C LYS A 41 14.60 96.32 -3.48
N SER A 42 13.89 96.72 -2.41
CA SER A 42 14.01 96.10 -1.08
C SER A 42 13.12 94.87 -0.87
N ILE A 43 11.91 94.86 -1.46
CA ILE A 43 10.90 93.81 -1.25
C ILE A 43 11.08 92.64 -2.21
N LEU A 44 11.48 92.88 -3.47
CA LEU A 44 11.64 91.80 -4.46
C LEU A 44 12.64 90.72 -4.01
N PRO A 45 13.82 91.06 -3.44
CA PRO A 45 14.75 90.06 -2.90
C PRO A 45 14.18 89.32 -1.67
N LEU A 46 13.37 89.99 -0.85
CA LEU A 46 12.71 89.38 0.31
C LEU A 46 11.62 88.39 -0.13
N TYR A 47 10.80 88.76 -1.11
CA TYR A 47 9.74 87.90 -1.65
C TYR A 47 10.31 86.65 -2.31
N THR A 48 11.34 86.81 -3.15
CA THR A 48 12.04 85.68 -3.79
C THR A 48 12.75 84.78 -2.77
N SER A 49 13.43 85.37 -1.78
CA SER A 49 14.04 84.60 -0.69
C SER A 49 12.99 83.85 0.14
N ALA A 50 11.84 84.47 0.43
CA ALA A 50 10.73 83.84 1.13
C ALA A 50 10.12 82.68 0.32
N GLN A 51 10.01 82.82 -1.00
CA GLN A 51 9.52 81.74 -1.88
C GLN A 51 10.50 80.56 -1.92
N VAL A 52 11.81 80.82 -1.98
CA VAL A 52 12.85 79.77 -1.91
C VAL A 52 12.83 79.09 -0.54
N LEU A 53 12.67 79.86 0.53
CA LEU A 53 12.57 79.32 1.89
C LEU A 53 11.32 78.43 2.02
N ASN A 54 10.17 78.86 1.53
CA ASN A 54 8.93 78.07 1.59
C ASN A 54 9.04 76.77 0.77
N LYS A 55 9.67 76.81 -0.41
CA LYS A 55 10.01 75.59 -1.16
C LYS A 55 10.94 74.66 -0.37
N ARG A 56 11.95 75.21 0.30
CA ARG A 56 12.85 74.40 1.16
C ARG A 56 12.10 73.81 2.34
N THR A 57 11.25 74.58 3.02
CA THR A 57 10.42 74.10 4.13
C THR A 57 9.53 72.95 3.67
N ASN A 58 8.80 73.11 2.55
CA ASN A 58 7.98 72.03 2.00
C ASN A 58 8.79 70.79 1.61
N ASN A 59 9.97 70.97 1.00
CA ASN A 59 10.86 69.84 0.69
C ASN A 59 11.38 69.15 1.96
N ILE A 60 11.72 69.92 3.01
CA ILE A 60 12.15 69.39 4.30
C ILE A 60 11.01 68.61 4.95
N ASP A 61 9.78 69.15 4.95
CA ASP A 61 8.61 68.49 5.52
C ASP A 61 8.28 67.18 4.79
N GLN A 62 8.34 67.17 3.45
CA GLN A 62 8.17 65.95 2.65
C GLN A 62 9.28 64.92 2.91
N THR A 63 10.51 65.38 3.09
CA THR A 63 11.65 64.51 3.39
C THR A 63 11.51 63.92 4.80
N LEU A 64 11.11 64.72 5.79
CA LEU A 64 10.84 64.26 7.15
C LEU A 64 9.71 63.22 7.17
N ALA A 65 8.61 63.46 6.46
CA ALA A 65 7.52 62.49 6.34
C ALA A 65 7.99 61.16 5.73
N LYS A 66 8.89 61.20 4.73
CA LYS A 66 9.49 60.00 4.15
C LYS A 66 10.46 59.29 5.10
N ILE A 67 11.21 60.05 5.91
CA ILE A 67 12.09 59.48 6.94
C ILE A 67 11.26 58.78 8.02
N ASP A 68 10.17 59.40 8.49
CA ASP A 68 9.27 58.81 9.47
C ASP A 68 8.61 57.53 8.93
N GLU A 69 8.20 57.53 7.66
CA GLU A 69 7.67 56.35 6.97
C GLU A 69 8.71 55.21 6.93
N VAL A 70 9.97 55.51 6.62
CA VAL A 70 11.05 54.50 6.59
C VAL A 70 11.39 54.00 7.99
N ALA A 71 11.46 54.88 8.99
CA ALA A 71 11.77 54.52 10.37
C ALA A 71 10.69 53.60 10.97
N SER A 72 9.41 53.94 10.77
CA SER A 72 8.29 53.09 11.20
C SER A 72 8.33 51.72 10.54
N ASN A 73 8.64 51.65 9.24
CA ASN A 73 8.77 50.38 8.53
C ASN A 73 9.94 49.53 9.06
N GLN A 74 11.07 50.15 9.42
CA GLN A 74 12.21 49.44 10.00
C GLN A 74 11.92 48.91 11.41
N GLU A 75 11.25 49.69 12.26
CA GLU A 75 10.85 49.23 13.59
C GLU A 75 9.90 48.03 13.50
N ASN A 76 8.90 48.08 12.61
CA ASN A 76 8.02 46.95 12.33
C ASN A 76 8.81 45.73 11.84
N LEU A 77 9.76 45.91 10.91
CA LEU A 77 10.60 44.82 10.41
C LEU A 77 11.45 44.15 11.50
N VAL A 78 12.02 44.93 12.44
CA VAL A 78 12.81 44.39 13.56
C VAL A 78 11.94 43.53 14.49
N VAL A 79 10.69 43.95 14.73
CA VAL A 79 9.72 43.17 15.51
C VAL A 79 9.39 41.85 14.81
N GLU A 80 9.11 41.89 13.51
CA GLU A 80 8.84 40.68 12.72
C GLU A 80 10.07 39.76 12.65
N GLU A 81 11.26 40.31 12.43
CA GLU A 81 12.52 39.56 12.39
C GLU A 81 12.75 38.82 13.72
N ALA A 82 12.60 39.49 14.86
CA ALA A 82 12.73 38.87 16.16
C ALA A 82 11.72 37.70 16.34
N LEU A 83 10.48 37.87 15.86
CA LEU A 83 9.46 36.82 15.90
C LEU A 83 9.85 35.62 15.02
N ILE A 84 10.29 35.86 13.77
CA ILE A 84 10.73 34.83 12.82
C ILE A 84 11.95 34.08 13.37
N LEU A 85 12.94 34.79 13.92
CA LEU A 85 14.15 34.24 14.50
C LEU A 85 13.90 33.47 15.81
N ARG A 86 12.81 33.76 16.54
CA ARG A 86 12.37 32.95 17.67
C ARG A 86 11.69 31.63 17.24
N GLY A 87 11.03 31.63 16.09
CA GLY A 87 10.30 30.47 15.58
C GLY A 87 8.89 30.31 16.17
N PRO A 88 8.06 29.44 15.59
CA PRO A 88 6.66 29.29 15.96
C PRO A 88 6.52 28.65 17.35
N GLN A 89 5.78 29.31 18.24
CA GLN A 89 5.53 28.86 19.61
C GLN A 89 4.15 28.18 19.74
N PRO A 90 3.99 27.20 20.66
CA PRO A 90 2.68 26.60 20.94
C PRO A 90 1.65 27.68 21.34
N GLY A 91 0.50 27.70 20.67
CA GLY A 91 -0.57 28.68 20.93
C GLY A 91 -0.37 30.08 20.29
N GLN A 92 0.77 30.35 19.64
CA GLN A 92 1.04 31.62 18.93
C GLN A 92 1.29 31.40 17.43
N LEU A 93 0.76 30.32 16.86
CA LEU A 93 1.00 29.98 15.46
C LEU A 93 0.40 31.02 14.51
N ASP A 94 -0.79 31.56 14.82
CA ASP A 94 -1.44 32.53 13.94
C ASP A 94 -0.73 33.88 13.94
N GLU A 95 -0.13 34.29 15.05
CA GLU A 95 0.74 35.48 15.10
C GLU A 95 1.96 35.29 14.18
N TYR A 96 2.58 34.10 14.21
CA TYR A 96 3.70 33.75 13.34
C TYR A 96 3.31 33.69 11.85
N LYS A 97 2.12 33.17 11.52
CA LYS A 97 1.60 33.15 10.14
C LYS A 97 1.38 34.57 9.63
N ASN A 98 0.71 35.41 10.43
CA ASN A 98 0.41 36.79 10.07
C ASN A 98 1.70 37.61 9.85
N ALA A 99 2.73 37.38 10.68
CA ALA A 99 4.06 37.98 10.49
C ALA A 99 4.68 37.62 9.14
N LEU A 100 4.64 36.33 8.78
CA LEU A 100 5.18 35.86 7.51
C LEU A 100 4.39 36.38 6.30
N GLU A 101 3.06 36.49 6.41
CA GLU A 101 2.21 37.12 5.39
C GLU A 101 2.54 38.60 5.21
N ARG A 102 2.77 39.34 6.30
CA ARG A 102 3.21 40.75 6.23
C ARG A 102 4.57 40.88 5.55
N LEU A 103 5.53 40.01 5.87
CA LEU A 103 6.84 39.99 5.19
C LEU A 103 6.71 39.67 3.70
N ASN A 104 5.86 38.71 3.31
CA ASN A 104 5.57 38.42 1.90
C ASN A 104 4.92 39.61 1.19
N ALA A 105 3.98 40.30 1.84
CA ALA A 105 3.35 41.49 1.29
C ALA A 105 4.38 42.62 1.09
N LEU A 106 5.29 42.83 2.03
CA LEU A 106 6.35 43.83 1.92
C LEU A 106 7.23 43.61 0.69
N ILE A 107 7.58 42.35 0.36
CA ILE A 107 8.33 42.00 -0.86
C ILE A 107 7.49 42.27 -2.12
N ALA A 108 6.18 42.04 -2.09
CA ALA A 108 5.31 42.31 -3.22
C ALA A 108 5.11 43.82 -3.50
N PHE A 109 5.12 44.66 -2.45
CA PHE A 109 4.86 46.11 -2.56
C PHE A 109 6.12 46.95 -2.78
N LYS A 110 7.32 46.51 -2.37
CA LYS A 110 8.58 47.24 -2.58
C LYS A 110 9.31 46.72 -3.82
N ALA A 111 9.51 47.60 -4.81
CA ALA A 111 10.21 47.30 -6.06
C ALA A 111 11.62 47.93 -6.13
N SER A 112 12.33 48.13 -5.01
CA SER A 112 13.68 48.73 -5.03
C SER A 112 14.69 48.08 -4.06
N ASN A 113 15.42 47.10 -4.59
CA ASN A 113 16.88 46.92 -4.59
C ASN A 113 17.68 47.22 -3.30
N GLN A 114 17.39 46.52 -2.20
CA GLN A 114 18.36 45.91 -1.25
C GLN A 114 17.64 45.30 -0.04
N THR A 115 16.58 45.94 0.45
CA THR A 115 15.77 45.43 1.58
C THR A 115 14.98 44.16 1.21
N ASP A 116 14.75 43.93 -0.09
CA ASP A 116 14.01 42.77 -0.59
C ASP A 116 14.75 41.45 -0.36
N THR A 117 16.09 41.45 -0.37
CA THR A 117 16.87 40.22 -0.19
C THR A 117 16.91 39.78 1.28
N GLU A 118 17.05 40.73 2.21
CA GLU A 118 17.02 40.44 3.66
C GLU A 118 15.61 39.99 4.07
N THR A 119 14.58 40.69 3.59
CA THR A 119 13.18 40.31 3.84
C THR A 119 12.88 38.94 3.23
N ALA A 120 13.36 38.64 2.01
CA ALA A 120 13.21 37.32 1.40
C ALA A 120 13.94 36.22 2.19
N HIS A 121 15.14 36.49 2.71
CA HIS A 121 15.85 35.54 3.56
C HIS A 121 15.11 35.28 4.88
N LEU A 122 14.47 36.30 5.47
CA LEU A 122 13.60 36.13 6.64
C LEU A 122 12.37 35.28 6.30
N VAL A 123 11.72 35.52 5.16
CA VAL A 123 10.60 34.69 4.68
C VAL A 123 11.03 33.23 4.49
N GLU A 124 12.19 33.00 3.87
CA GLU A 124 12.74 31.65 3.69
C GLU A 124 13.00 30.97 5.04
N THR A 125 13.65 31.70 5.96
CA THR A 125 13.94 31.22 7.32
C THR A 125 12.67 30.88 8.08
N GLY A 126 11.65 31.74 8.02
CA GLY A 126 10.37 31.52 8.67
C GLY A 126 9.62 30.31 8.10
N SER A 127 9.63 30.17 6.78
CA SER A 127 9.07 29.01 6.09
C SER A 127 9.78 27.71 6.50
N LYS A 128 11.12 27.72 6.56
CA LYS A 128 11.93 26.58 7.04
C LYS A 128 11.62 26.19 8.49
N LYS A 129 11.29 27.14 9.35
CA LYS A 129 10.87 26.85 10.74
C LYS A 129 9.47 26.26 10.83
N LEU A 130 8.57 26.67 9.94
CA LEU A 130 7.24 26.06 9.84
C LEU A 130 7.33 24.63 9.28
N THR A 131 8.21 24.36 8.31
CA THR A 131 8.45 23.00 7.84
C THR A 131 9.10 22.13 8.92
N GLN A 132 10.01 22.68 9.75
CA GLN A 132 10.54 21.99 10.92
C GLN A 132 9.44 21.65 11.96
N LEU A 133 8.51 22.58 12.22
CA LEU A 133 7.36 22.32 13.09
C LEU A 133 6.47 21.20 12.53
N TYR A 134 6.19 21.22 11.22
CA TYR A 134 5.48 20.14 10.54
C TYR A 134 6.18 18.80 10.76
N THR A 135 7.48 18.71 10.46
CA THR A 135 8.27 17.48 10.63
C THR A 135 8.26 17.00 12.08
N LYS A 136 8.34 17.92 13.05
CA LYS A 136 8.25 17.60 14.48
C LYS A 136 6.90 16.97 14.85
N LEU A 137 5.79 17.57 14.43
CA LEU A 137 4.45 17.04 14.70
C LEU A 137 4.21 15.68 14.04
N VAL A 138 4.75 15.49 12.83
CA VAL A 138 4.72 14.20 12.13
C VAL A 138 5.56 13.16 12.86
N ALA A 139 6.74 13.52 13.34
CA ALA A 139 7.60 12.63 14.13
C ALA A 139 6.89 12.19 15.43
N GLU A 140 6.22 13.11 16.12
CA GLU A 140 5.43 12.82 17.32
C GLU A 140 4.33 11.81 17.01
N GLY A 141 3.57 12.02 15.93
CA GLY A 141 2.52 11.10 15.45
C GLY A 141 3.03 9.79 14.84
N SER A 142 4.34 9.65 14.62
CA SER A 142 5.01 8.48 14.05
C SER A 142 5.91 7.76 15.07
N SER A 143 5.64 8.00 16.35
CA SER A 143 6.44 7.50 17.47
C SER A 143 5.56 6.88 18.56
N GLY A 144 6.18 6.24 19.53
CA GLY A 144 5.52 5.62 20.67
C GLY A 144 5.47 4.10 20.63
N ALA A 145 4.59 3.55 21.47
CA ALA A 145 4.30 2.12 21.50
C ALA A 145 3.34 1.79 20.35
N PRO A 146 3.71 0.84 19.46
CA PRO A 146 2.76 0.34 18.47
C PRO A 146 1.47 -0.11 19.15
N PRO A 147 0.30 0.13 18.55
CA PRO A 147 -0.94 -0.40 19.09
C PRO A 147 -0.80 -1.92 19.21
N THR A 148 -0.86 -2.42 20.44
CA THR A 148 -1.06 -3.85 20.64
C THR A 148 -2.43 -4.18 20.07
N PRO A 149 -2.58 -5.25 19.27
CA PRO A 149 -3.91 -5.69 18.91
C PRO A 149 -4.62 -5.98 20.22
N VAL A 150 -5.66 -5.22 20.50
CA VAL A 150 -6.52 -5.43 21.65
C VAL A 150 -7.20 -6.77 21.42
N GLY A 151 -6.57 -7.83 21.92
CA GLY A 151 -7.24 -9.08 22.21
C GLY A 151 -8.01 -8.89 23.49
N GLY A 152 -9.25 -8.42 23.36
CA GLY A 152 -10.26 -8.67 24.37
C GLY A 152 -10.29 -10.16 24.68
N SER A 153 -10.48 -10.47 25.96
CA SER A 153 -10.82 -11.81 26.41
C SER A 153 -11.87 -12.44 25.48
N THR A 154 -11.68 -13.72 25.14
CA THR A 154 -12.59 -14.62 24.40
C THR A 154 -12.57 -14.52 22.85
N ASN A 155 -11.90 -15.50 22.24
CA ASN A 155 -12.41 -16.37 21.17
C ASN A 155 -13.16 -15.82 19.93
N SER A 156 -12.90 -14.59 19.47
CA SER A 156 -13.24 -14.22 18.09
C SER A 156 -12.30 -13.14 17.56
N TYR A 157 -11.14 -13.58 17.07
CA TYR A 157 -10.24 -12.69 16.35
C TYR A 157 -10.66 -12.73 14.87
N LEU A 158 -11.14 -11.59 14.35
CA LEU A 158 -11.40 -11.31 12.93
C LEU A 158 -12.84 -11.50 12.42
N TYR A 159 -13.87 -11.32 13.26
CA TYR A 159 -15.20 -10.95 12.79
C TYR A 159 -15.70 -9.72 13.58
N ASP A 160 -16.15 -8.72 12.83
CA ASP A 160 -16.98 -7.55 13.19
C ASP A 160 -16.42 -6.25 13.79
N ASP A 161 -15.15 -6.14 14.18
CA ASP A 161 -14.57 -4.82 14.46
C ASP A 161 -13.20 -4.69 13.80
N VAL A 162 -13.14 -3.92 12.71
CA VAL A 162 -11.90 -3.48 12.08
C VAL A 162 -11.13 -2.70 13.16
N PRO A 163 -9.99 -3.20 13.69
CA PRO A 163 -9.27 -2.46 14.70
C PRO A 163 -8.74 -1.21 14.00
N THR A 164 -9.24 -0.05 14.44
CA THR A 164 -8.82 1.27 13.97
C THR A 164 -7.33 1.28 13.66
N LEU A 165 -7.06 1.41 12.36
CA LEU A 165 -5.77 1.41 11.71
C LEU A 165 -4.96 2.58 12.24
N LEU A 166 -3.80 2.30 12.84
CA LEU A 166 -2.72 3.24 13.14
C LEU A 166 -3.12 4.72 13.25
N PRO A 167 -4.02 5.09 14.19
CA PRO A 167 -4.65 6.40 14.11
C PRO A 167 -3.59 7.47 14.37
N PHE A 168 -3.37 8.31 13.37
CA PHE A 168 -2.64 9.55 13.58
C PHE A 168 -3.40 10.34 14.66
N PRO A 169 -2.78 10.69 15.80
CA PRO A 169 -3.52 11.26 16.93
C PRO A 169 -4.36 12.47 16.52
N ALA A 170 -5.67 12.45 16.81
CA ALA A 170 -6.60 13.50 16.37
C ALA A 170 -6.19 14.90 16.87
N ALA A 171 -5.60 14.97 18.07
CA ALA A 171 -5.05 16.21 18.62
C ALA A 171 -3.89 16.78 17.78
N LEU A 172 -3.05 15.92 17.18
CA LEU A 172 -1.99 16.36 16.28
C LEU A 172 -2.55 16.76 14.92
N LEU A 173 -3.56 16.06 14.39
CA LEU A 173 -4.24 16.45 13.14
C LEU A 173 -4.89 17.84 13.25
N ALA A 174 -5.47 18.17 14.39
CA ALA A 174 -6.04 19.49 14.65
C ALA A 174 -5.02 20.63 14.52
N ASN A 175 -3.73 20.36 14.79
CA ASN A 175 -2.63 21.32 14.62
C ASN A 175 -1.98 21.24 13.24
N LEU A 176 -1.82 20.04 12.68
CA LEU A 176 -1.17 19.80 11.40
C LEU A 176 -1.99 20.31 10.21
N ARG A 177 -3.31 20.12 10.19
CA ARG A 177 -4.16 20.55 9.06
C ARG A 177 -4.10 22.07 8.83
N PRO A 178 -4.28 22.93 9.85
CA PRO A 178 -4.11 24.37 9.67
C PRO A 178 -2.68 24.78 9.28
N LEU A 179 -1.67 24.07 9.79
CA LEU A 179 -0.27 24.31 9.42
C LEU A 179 -0.03 23.98 7.94
N VAL A 180 -0.44 22.80 7.47
CA VAL A 180 -0.32 22.37 6.08
C VAL A 180 -1.11 23.29 5.15
N SER A 181 -2.32 23.70 5.55
CA SER A 181 -3.11 24.68 4.80
C SER A 181 -2.33 25.99 4.58
N PHE A 182 -1.60 26.45 5.59
CA PHE A 182 -0.75 27.63 5.48
C PHE A 182 0.54 27.38 4.68
N LEU A 183 1.19 26.23 4.86
CA LEU A 183 2.38 25.88 4.06
C LEU A 183 2.07 25.87 2.56
N ARG A 184 0.84 25.51 2.17
CA ARG A 184 0.35 25.52 0.79
C ARG A 184 0.15 26.93 0.22
N THR A 185 0.09 27.98 1.04
CA THR A 185 -0.04 29.38 0.58
C THR A 185 1.30 30.09 0.39
N LEU A 186 2.41 29.47 0.82
CA LEU A 186 3.74 30.04 0.70
C LEU A 186 4.16 30.23 -0.77
N PRO A 187 5.02 31.23 -1.07
CA PRO A 187 5.42 31.51 -2.44
C PRO A 187 6.27 30.36 -3.00
N LEU A 188 5.77 29.73 -4.07
CA LEU A 188 6.47 28.68 -4.83
C LEU A 188 6.92 29.22 -6.19
N PRO A 189 7.96 28.63 -6.82
CA PRO A 189 8.48 29.10 -8.12
C PRO A 189 7.43 29.13 -9.23
N ALA A 190 6.45 28.21 -9.21
CA ALA A 190 5.36 28.18 -10.17
C ALA A 190 4.34 29.32 -9.98
N THR A 191 4.18 29.82 -8.75
CA THR A 191 3.21 30.86 -8.39
C THR A 191 3.84 32.25 -8.36
N HIS A 192 5.10 32.36 -7.95
CA HIS A 192 5.84 33.60 -7.76
C HIS A 192 7.26 33.48 -8.34
N PRO A 193 7.42 33.47 -9.68
CA PRO A 193 8.71 33.21 -10.34
C PRO A 193 9.80 34.22 -10.00
N SER A 194 9.42 35.45 -9.64
CA SER A 194 10.33 36.54 -9.29
C SER A 194 10.63 36.64 -7.79
N HIS A 195 10.05 35.78 -6.94
CA HIS A 195 10.23 35.85 -5.49
C HIS A 195 11.55 35.18 -5.08
N PRO A 196 12.52 35.90 -4.48
CA PRO A 196 13.86 35.35 -4.22
C PRO A 196 13.87 34.11 -3.31
N ALA A 197 12.97 34.03 -2.33
CA ALA A 197 12.89 32.89 -1.40
C ALA A 197 12.19 31.64 -1.98
N ALA A 198 11.52 31.74 -3.13
CA ALA A 198 10.58 30.71 -3.56
C ALA A 198 11.26 29.35 -3.82
N ALA A 199 12.49 29.35 -4.36
CA ALA A 199 13.25 28.13 -4.60
C ALA A 199 13.61 27.40 -3.29
N GLY A 200 14.13 28.13 -2.29
CA GLY A 200 14.49 27.56 -0.99
C GLY A 200 13.28 27.05 -0.19
N ILE A 201 12.12 27.72 -0.33
CA ILE A 201 10.86 27.26 0.28
C ILE A 201 10.39 25.96 -0.39
N TYR A 202 10.41 25.89 -1.71
CA TYR A 202 10.01 24.68 -2.45
C TYR A 202 10.88 23.48 -2.08
N GLU A 203 12.20 23.66 -1.97
CA GLU A 203 13.13 22.61 -1.52
C GLU A 203 12.79 22.15 -0.09
N ALA A 204 12.63 23.08 0.85
CA ALA A 204 12.31 22.76 2.24
C ALA A 204 10.97 22.02 2.40
N LEU A 205 9.96 22.38 1.61
CA LEU A 205 8.66 21.69 1.58
C LEU A 205 8.77 20.29 1.00
N GLY A 206 9.58 20.13 -0.06
CA GLY A 206 9.86 18.83 -0.68
C GLY A 206 10.58 17.89 0.28
N GLU A 207 11.60 18.38 0.99
CA GLU A 207 12.30 17.62 2.03
C GLU A 207 11.37 17.22 3.18
N ALA A 208 10.51 18.14 3.65
CA ALA A 208 9.55 17.85 4.70
C ALA A 208 8.52 16.78 4.28
N GLN A 209 8.02 16.84 3.04
CA GLN A 209 7.11 15.83 2.49
C GLN A 209 7.79 14.46 2.34
N LYS A 210 9.05 14.41 1.92
CA LYS A 210 9.83 13.18 1.90
C LYS A 210 10.05 12.63 3.31
N GLY A 211 10.41 13.50 4.26
CA GLY A 211 10.57 13.12 5.67
C GLY A 211 9.28 12.55 6.28
N TYR A 212 8.11 13.09 5.91
CA TYR A 212 6.83 12.50 6.27
C TYR A 212 6.71 11.05 5.80
N ALA A 213 6.98 10.79 4.53
CA ALA A 213 6.90 9.45 3.96
C ALA A 213 7.84 8.46 4.66
N ASP A 214 9.08 8.86 4.92
CA ASP A 214 10.09 8.03 5.57
C ASP A 214 9.68 7.67 7.03
N MET A 215 9.19 8.66 7.79
CA MET A 215 8.73 8.47 9.17
C MET A 215 7.47 7.60 9.25
N ARG A 216 6.45 7.89 8.42
CA ARG A 216 5.19 7.15 8.39
C ARG A 216 5.34 5.72 7.89
N GLY A 217 6.15 5.51 6.84
CA GLY A 217 6.45 4.17 6.33
C GLY A 217 7.16 3.32 7.38
N SER A 218 8.17 3.88 8.06
CA SER A 218 8.89 3.20 9.14
C SER A 218 7.99 2.88 10.33
N TRP A 219 7.12 3.81 10.71
CA TRP A 219 6.14 3.61 11.77
C TRP A 219 5.12 2.52 11.42
N SER A 220 4.58 2.54 10.21
CA SER A 220 3.64 1.53 9.71
C SER A 220 4.23 0.13 9.76
N LYS A 221 5.49 -0.02 9.28
CA LYS A 221 6.24 -1.28 9.41
C LYS A 221 6.34 -1.74 10.87
N LYS A 222 6.76 -0.85 11.78
CA LYS A 222 6.93 -1.18 13.21
C LYS A 222 5.63 -1.71 13.83
N CYS A 223 4.49 -1.18 13.39
CA CYS A 223 3.19 -1.56 13.92
C CYS A 223 2.65 -2.87 13.35
N LEU A 224 2.99 -3.18 12.11
CA LEU A 224 2.63 -4.45 11.46
C LEU A 224 3.58 -5.60 11.84
N GLU A 225 4.82 -5.31 12.24
CA GLU A 225 5.87 -6.31 12.48
C GLU A 225 5.50 -7.33 13.58
N GLY A 226 4.85 -6.89 14.65
CA GLY A 226 4.40 -7.79 15.72
C GLY A 226 3.37 -8.81 15.24
N GLN A 227 2.42 -8.39 14.40
CA GLN A 227 1.44 -9.31 13.80
C GLN A 227 2.07 -10.21 12.74
N ALA A 228 3.00 -9.69 11.94
CA ALA A 228 3.74 -10.47 10.96
C ALA A 228 4.44 -11.68 11.60
N LYS A 229 5.17 -11.45 12.71
CA LYS A 229 5.84 -12.51 13.47
C LYS A 229 4.85 -13.53 14.03
N ARG A 230 3.79 -13.06 14.70
CA ARG A 230 2.74 -13.93 15.28
C ARG A 230 2.08 -14.83 14.23
N VAL A 231 1.75 -14.28 13.07
CA VAL A 231 1.11 -15.02 11.99
C VAL A 231 2.06 -16.08 11.42
N VAL A 232 3.34 -15.76 11.22
CA VAL A 232 4.33 -16.75 10.78
C VAL A 232 4.49 -17.86 11.82
N ASP A 233 4.58 -17.52 13.11
CA ASP A 233 4.69 -18.51 14.18
C ASP A 233 3.48 -19.45 14.23
N ARG A 234 2.26 -18.92 14.00
CA ARG A 234 1.05 -19.74 13.88
C ARG A 234 1.06 -20.64 12.65
N CYS A 235 1.43 -20.11 11.49
CA CYS A 235 1.58 -20.90 10.27
C CYS A 235 2.63 -21.99 10.42
N VAL A 236 3.74 -21.72 11.12
CA VAL A 236 4.79 -22.70 11.38
C VAL A 236 4.32 -23.78 12.36
N ASN A 237 3.51 -23.45 13.36
CA ASN A 237 3.04 -24.43 14.35
C ASN A 237 1.70 -25.11 13.98
N ALA A 238 1.03 -24.66 12.91
CA ALA A 238 -0.21 -25.26 12.42
C ALA A 238 -0.07 -26.77 12.17
N GLY A 239 -1.07 -27.54 12.57
CA GLY A 239 -1.12 -29.00 12.38
C GLY A 239 -0.15 -29.82 13.26
N SER A 240 0.63 -29.20 14.16
CA SER A 240 1.65 -29.91 14.96
C SER A 240 1.13 -30.66 16.20
N GLY A 241 -0.19 -30.65 16.46
CA GLY A 241 -0.81 -31.49 17.51
C GLY A 241 -0.26 -31.26 18.92
N GLY A 242 0.26 -30.07 19.22
CA GLY A 242 0.85 -29.76 20.53
C GLY A 242 -0.18 -29.82 21.65
N SER A 243 0.20 -30.49 22.75
CA SER A 243 -0.52 -30.46 24.03
C SER A 243 -0.62 -29.01 24.51
N GLY A 244 -1.84 -28.56 24.80
CA GLY A 244 -2.19 -27.18 25.11
C GLY A 244 -1.63 -26.64 26.43
N ASP A 245 -0.33 -26.34 26.46
CA ASP A 245 0.31 -25.57 27.55
C ASP A 245 0.73 -24.15 27.09
N SER A 246 0.65 -23.83 25.79
CA SER A 246 1.05 -22.51 25.25
C SER A 246 -0.09 -21.50 25.11
N GLY A 247 -1.32 -21.84 25.53
CA GLY A 247 -2.47 -20.92 25.45
C GLY A 247 -2.97 -20.60 24.03
N TYR A 248 -2.44 -21.27 23.00
CA TYR A 248 -2.88 -21.11 21.61
C TYR A 248 -3.73 -22.32 21.19
N GLU A 249 -4.96 -22.07 20.70
CA GLU A 249 -5.78 -23.11 20.05
C GLU A 249 -5.01 -23.70 18.86
N ASN A 250 -5.07 -25.03 18.69
CA ASN A 250 -4.47 -25.72 17.54
C ASN A 250 -5.18 -25.27 16.25
N VAL A 251 -4.55 -24.34 15.51
CA VAL A 251 -5.08 -23.85 14.23
C VAL A 251 -4.78 -24.87 13.14
N ASP A 252 -5.80 -25.22 12.36
CA ASP A 252 -5.66 -26.03 11.14
C ASP A 252 -4.78 -25.32 10.10
N GLU A 253 -4.10 -26.09 9.25
CA GLU A 253 -3.20 -25.55 8.21
C GLU A 253 -3.91 -24.56 7.27
N ILE A 254 -5.17 -24.85 6.93
CA ILE A 254 -5.99 -23.98 6.08
C ILE A 254 -6.39 -22.71 6.83
N GLY A 255 -6.71 -22.84 8.13
CA GLY A 255 -7.02 -21.70 8.99
C GLY A 255 -5.83 -20.75 9.11
N ALA A 256 -4.64 -21.28 9.32
CA ALA A 256 -3.42 -20.49 9.45
C ALA A 256 -3.07 -19.75 8.14
N GLY A 257 -3.23 -20.37 6.97
CA GLY A 257 -3.03 -19.67 5.69
C GLY A 257 -4.04 -18.53 5.46
N LYS A 258 -5.29 -18.69 5.91
CA LYS A 258 -6.28 -17.61 5.91
C LYS A 258 -5.92 -16.48 6.88
N GLU A 259 -5.37 -16.79 8.05
CA GLU A 259 -4.84 -15.77 8.98
C GLU A 259 -3.71 -14.94 8.33
N PHE A 260 -2.84 -15.57 7.54
CA PHE A 260 -1.83 -14.85 6.77
C PHE A 260 -2.47 -13.88 5.77
N GLY A 261 -3.48 -14.32 5.02
CA GLY A 261 -4.25 -13.45 4.14
C GLY A 261 -4.87 -12.26 4.86
N LYS A 262 -5.46 -12.46 6.04
CA LYS A 262 -6.04 -11.39 6.86
C LYS A 262 -4.99 -10.38 7.34
N TRP A 263 -3.77 -10.82 7.63
CA TRP A 263 -2.67 -9.90 7.93
C TRP A 263 -2.25 -9.06 6.72
N VAL A 264 -2.23 -9.65 5.52
CA VAL A 264 -1.99 -8.90 4.28
C VAL A 264 -3.13 -7.92 4.00
N ASP A 265 -4.37 -8.31 4.25
CA ASP A 265 -5.53 -7.42 4.14
C ASP A 265 -5.44 -6.20 5.08
N LEU A 266 -5.00 -6.43 6.33
CA LEU A 266 -4.68 -5.36 7.28
C LEU A 266 -3.56 -4.45 6.75
N MET A 267 -2.48 -5.03 6.22
CA MET A 267 -1.37 -4.28 5.64
C MET A 267 -1.83 -3.39 4.47
N LEU A 268 -2.70 -3.89 3.58
CA LEU A 268 -3.26 -3.10 2.47
C LEU A 268 -4.15 -1.97 2.99
N SER A 269 -4.95 -2.23 4.01
CA SER A 269 -5.78 -1.20 4.65
C SER A 269 -4.93 -0.09 5.28
N VAL A 270 -3.81 -0.44 5.93
CA VAL A 270 -2.84 0.56 6.42
C VAL A 270 -2.26 1.39 5.26
N ALA A 271 -1.90 0.74 4.15
CA ALA A 271 -1.35 1.44 2.99
C ALA A 271 -2.35 2.40 2.32
N GLU A 272 -3.65 2.07 2.33
CA GLU A 272 -4.74 2.94 1.84
C GLU A 272 -4.94 4.15 2.76
N ASP A 273 -5.00 3.93 4.08
CA ASP A 273 -5.16 4.99 5.06
C ASP A 273 -3.97 5.96 5.06
N GLU A 274 -2.75 5.45 4.93
CA GLU A 274 -1.54 6.28 4.80
C GLU A 274 -1.55 7.10 3.51
N TYR A 275 -2.10 6.58 2.40
CA TYR A 275 -2.26 7.36 1.18
C TYR A 275 -3.24 8.53 1.37
N ASN A 276 -4.37 8.26 2.03
CA ASN A 276 -5.36 9.28 2.36
C ASN A 276 -4.76 10.37 3.28
N LEU A 277 -4.01 9.96 4.32
CA LEU A 277 -3.31 10.88 5.22
C LEU A 277 -2.23 11.69 4.51
N LEU A 278 -1.43 11.05 3.64
CA LEU A 278 -0.42 11.74 2.85
C LEU A 278 -1.05 12.80 1.95
N THR A 279 -2.18 12.49 1.30
CA THR A 279 -2.89 13.43 0.44
C THR A 279 -3.44 14.62 1.24
N ASP A 280 -3.99 14.36 2.43
CA ASP A 280 -4.49 15.41 3.35
C ASP A 280 -3.35 16.31 3.86
N LEU A 281 -2.21 15.72 4.24
CA LEU A 281 -1.13 16.40 4.95
C LEU A 281 0.05 16.83 4.07
N ALA A 282 0.07 16.52 2.77
CA ALA A 282 1.15 16.91 1.86
C ALA A 282 1.28 18.44 1.74
N PRO A 283 2.45 19.03 2.11
CA PRO A 283 2.70 20.44 1.88
C PRO A 283 2.71 20.81 0.39
N LEU A 284 3.13 19.88 -0.48
CA LEU A 284 3.11 20.03 -1.94
C LEU A 284 2.08 19.05 -2.56
N PRO A 285 0.83 19.48 -2.80
CA PRO A 285 -0.26 18.61 -3.25
C PRO A 285 -0.16 18.19 -4.73
N ASN A 286 1.00 18.39 -5.37
CA ASN A 286 1.23 17.94 -6.74
C ASN A 286 1.20 16.42 -6.80
N HIS A 287 0.33 15.85 -7.64
CA HIS A 287 0.18 14.41 -7.85
C HIS A 287 1.52 13.69 -8.03
N LYS A 288 2.48 14.24 -8.78
CA LYS A 288 3.78 13.59 -9.02
C LYS A 288 4.62 13.48 -7.73
N LEU A 289 4.58 14.53 -6.90
CA LEU A 289 5.32 14.59 -5.64
C LEU A 289 4.65 13.71 -4.57
N VAL A 290 3.32 13.64 -4.56
CA VAL A 290 2.56 12.72 -3.70
C VAL A 290 2.85 11.28 -4.10
N ALA A 291 2.83 10.93 -5.40
CA ALA A 291 3.19 9.59 -5.88
C ALA A 291 4.62 9.18 -5.50
N THR A 292 5.57 10.11 -5.62
CA THR A 292 6.97 9.88 -5.22
C THR A 292 7.10 9.65 -3.71
N ALA A 293 6.44 10.48 -2.90
CA ALA A 293 6.42 10.34 -1.45
C ALA A 293 5.73 9.02 -1.03
N TYR A 294 4.63 8.66 -1.67
CA TYR A 294 3.92 7.41 -1.40
C TYR A 294 4.78 6.18 -1.75
N SER A 295 5.53 6.25 -2.85
CA SER A 295 6.50 5.21 -3.21
C SER A 295 7.53 5.00 -2.09
N SER A 296 8.12 6.07 -1.54
CA SER A 296 9.03 5.99 -0.40
C SER A 296 8.37 5.43 0.87
N LEU A 297 7.12 5.82 1.15
CA LEU A 297 6.34 5.33 2.30
C LEU A 297 6.10 3.82 2.22
N LEU A 298 5.83 3.30 1.02
CA LEU A 298 5.54 1.87 0.81
C LEU A 298 6.76 0.96 0.94
N VAL A 299 7.98 1.43 0.66
CA VAL A 299 9.22 0.62 0.72
C VAL A 299 9.33 -0.24 2.00
N PRO A 300 9.22 0.32 3.22
CA PRO A 300 9.31 -0.48 4.44
C PRO A 300 8.12 -1.44 4.66
N ILE A 301 6.92 -1.10 4.18
CA ILE A 301 5.71 -1.93 4.29
C ILE A 301 5.82 -3.14 3.36
N VAL A 302 6.15 -2.91 2.08
CA VAL A 302 6.39 -3.98 1.10
C VAL A 302 7.60 -4.84 1.47
N GLY A 303 8.65 -4.22 2.03
CA GLY A 303 9.79 -4.95 2.59
C GLY A 303 9.42 -5.90 3.75
N LEU A 304 8.45 -5.53 4.58
CA LEU A 304 7.91 -6.41 5.62
C LEU A 304 7.14 -7.58 5.01
N PHE A 305 6.30 -7.32 4.00
CA PHE A 305 5.61 -8.38 3.25
C PHE A 305 6.57 -9.40 2.66
N THR A 306 7.55 -8.94 1.89
CA THR A 306 8.48 -9.81 1.15
C THR A 306 9.31 -10.68 2.10
N SER A 307 9.82 -10.10 3.19
CA SER A 307 10.57 -10.85 4.21
C SER A 307 9.71 -11.88 4.94
N THR A 308 8.48 -11.50 5.31
CA THR A 308 7.53 -12.38 6.02
C THR A 308 7.08 -13.55 5.14
N LEU A 309 6.70 -13.28 3.89
CA LEU A 309 6.31 -14.32 2.93
C LEU A 309 7.49 -15.23 2.57
N SER A 310 8.69 -14.66 2.38
CA SER A 310 9.89 -15.46 2.08
C SER A 310 10.24 -16.41 3.23
N SER A 311 10.10 -15.96 4.48
CA SER A 311 10.24 -16.82 5.66
C SER A 311 9.22 -17.96 5.64
N LEU A 312 7.93 -17.65 5.47
CA LEU A 312 6.87 -18.65 5.38
C LEU A 312 7.12 -19.67 4.26
N VAL A 313 7.47 -19.20 3.06
CA VAL A 313 7.80 -20.05 1.91
C VAL A 313 9.00 -20.95 2.21
N ALA A 314 10.04 -20.46 2.88
CA ALA A 314 11.18 -21.27 3.28
C ALA A 314 10.79 -22.37 4.28
N HIS A 315 9.88 -22.09 5.20
CA HIS A 315 9.33 -23.09 6.14
C HIS A 315 8.49 -24.14 5.42
N ILE A 316 7.63 -23.74 4.48
CA ILE A 316 6.82 -24.68 3.71
C ILE A 316 7.70 -25.59 2.85
N LYS A 317 8.73 -25.04 2.19
CA LYS A 317 9.67 -25.80 1.35
C LYS A 317 10.37 -26.95 2.11
N LYS A 318 10.59 -26.82 3.42
CA LYS A 318 11.20 -27.88 4.24
C LYS A 318 10.29 -29.10 4.43
N ALA A 319 8.97 -28.94 4.32
CA ALA A 319 8.00 -30.00 4.57
C ALA A 319 6.77 -29.88 3.64
N ILE A 320 7.00 -29.81 2.32
CA ILE A 320 5.96 -29.59 1.30
C ILE A 320 4.83 -30.64 1.42
N HIS A 321 5.19 -31.90 1.60
CA HIS A 321 4.23 -33.01 1.71
C HIS A 321 3.26 -32.89 2.89
N LYS A 322 3.66 -32.23 3.99
CA LYS A 322 2.79 -31.97 5.14
C LYS A 322 2.03 -30.65 4.99
N ARG A 323 2.73 -29.60 4.55
CA ARG A 323 2.25 -28.20 4.58
C ARG A 323 1.67 -27.72 3.24
N ALA A 324 1.30 -28.63 2.35
CA ALA A 324 0.79 -28.27 1.03
C ALA A 324 -0.49 -27.42 1.13
N PHE A 325 -1.38 -27.72 2.07
CA PHE A 325 -2.62 -26.97 2.27
C PHE A 325 -2.41 -25.60 2.92
N LEU A 326 -1.36 -25.44 3.72
CA LEU A 326 -0.93 -24.12 4.20
C LEU A 326 -0.48 -23.24 3.02
N ALA A 327 0.30 -23.77 2.07
CA ALA A 327 0.67 -23.02 0.87
C ALA A 327 -0.54 -22.65 0.01
N LEU A 328 -1.41 -23.63 -0.27
CA LEU A 328 -2.58 -23.43 -1.12
C LEU A 328 -3.58 -22.44 -0.51
N SER A 329 -3.83 -22.51 0.80
CA SER A 329 -4.71 -21.56 1.49
C SER A 329 -4.12 -20.15 1.56
N THR A 330 -2.81 -20.03 1.79
CA THR A 330 -2.11 -18.73 1.72
C THR A 330 -2.18 -18.17 0.31
N TYR A 331 -1.98 -19.02 -0.71
CA TYR A 331 -2.05 -18.62 -2.12
C TYR A 331 -3.45 -18.17 -2.52
N ASP A 332 -4.49 -18.89 -2.08
CA ASP A 332 -5.90 -18.52 -2.28
C ASP A 332 -6.21 -17.13 -1.71
N ALA A 333 -5.80 -16.90 -0.45
CA ALA A 333 -6.05 -15.65 0.21
C ALA A 333 -5.32 -14.48 -0.47
N LEU A 334 -4.09 -14.70 -0.93
CA LEU A 334 -3.35 -13.69 -1.69
C LEU A 334 -3.99 -13.44 -3.06
N LEU A 335 -4.39 -14.47 -3.81
CA LEU A 335 -5.05 -14.30 -5.11
C LEU A 335 -6.28 -13.39 -5.02
N LYS A 336 -7.08 -13.52 -3.96
CA LYS A 336 -8.26 -12.67 -3.70
C LYS A 336 -7.91 -11.21 -3.46
N LEU A 337 -6.73 -10.94 -2.90
CA LEU A 337 -6.23 -9.59 -2.62
C LEU A 337 -5.48 -8.97 -3.81
N GLN A 338 -5.26 -9.73 -4.89
CA GLN A 338 -4.46 -9.27 -6.04
C GLN A 338 -4.94 -7.96 -6.67
N PRO A 339 -6.24 -7.79 -7.00
CA PRO A 339 -6.73 -6.56 -7.61
C PRO A 339 -6.54 -5.33 -6.70
N ARG A 340 -6.60 -5.54 -5.38
CA ARG A 340 -6.50 -4.48 -4.37
C ARG A 340 -5.08 -3.91 -4.30
N TRP A 341 -4.06 -4.77 -4.22
CA TRP A 341 -2.68 -4.27 -4.20
C TRP A 341 -2.23 -3.72 -5.57
N GLU A 342 -2.75 -4.23 -6.69
CA GLU A 342 -2.44 -3.68 -8.02
C GLU A 342 -2.96 -2.24 -8.14
N SER A 343 -4.17 -2.00 -7.66
CA SER A 343 -4.76 -0.65 -7.59
C SER A 343 -3.94 0.29 -6.71
N LEU A 344 -3.45 -0.18 -5.56
CA LEU A 344 -2.58 0.60 -4.66
C LEU A 344 -1.22 0.91 -5.29
N LEU A 345 -0.59 -0.06 -5.95
CA LEU A 345 0.70 0.15 -6.60
C LEU A 345 0.59 1.15 -7.75
N HIS A 346 -0.54 1.20 -8.47
CA HIS A 346 -0.78 2.22 -9.49
C HIS A 346 -0.78 3.65 -8.93
N LEU A 347 -1.09 3.86 -7.64
CA LEU A 347 -1.02 5.19 -6.99
C LEU A 347 0.42 5.70 -6.83
N ARG A 348 1.42 4.81 -6.89
CA ARG A 348 2.85 5.17 -6.86
C ARG A 348 3.39 5.49 -8.26
N ASP A 349 2.72 5.01 -9.30
CA ASP A 349 3.18 5.14 -10.68
C ASP A 349 2.83 6.53 -11.24
N ASN A 350 3.82 7.20 -11.80
CA ASN A 350 3.59 8.46 -12.48
C ASN A 350 2.88 8.19 -13.81
N VAL A 351 1.60 8.57 -13.91
CA VAL A 351 0.68 8.42 -15.06
C VAL A 351 1.25 8.95 -16.41
N GLY A 352 2.41 9.60 -16.43
CA GLY A 352 3.04 10.18 -17.63
C GLY A 352 4.16 9.39 -18.30
N ASP A 353 4.62 8.26 -17.74
CA ASP A 353 5.74 7.47 -18.32
C ASP A 353 5.29 6.13 -18.94
N SER A 354 4.00 6.01 -19.27
CA SER A 354 3.41 4.83 -19.91
C SER A 354 3.87 4.60 -21.36
N GLY A 355 4.88 5.33 -21.84
CA GLY A 355 5.45 5.23 -23.18
C GLY A 355 6.75 4.43 -23.27
N SER A 356 7.43 4.13 -22.15
CA SER A 356 8.63 3.30 -22.18
C SER A 356 8.43 1.99 -21.42
N VAL A 357 7.93 0.98 -22.14
CA VAL A 357 8.18 -0.43 -21.81
C VAL A 357 9.66 -0.71 -22.14
N SER A 358 10.55 -0.08 -21.38
CA SER A 358 11.94 -0.49 -21.24
C SER A 358 12.14 -0.89 -19.79
N SER A 359 12.07 -2.19 -19.58
CA SER A 359 12.74 -2.94 -18.52
C SER A 359 13.91 -2.16 -17.90
N GLY A 360 13.71 -1.60 -16.70
CA GLY A 360 14.79 -0.94 -15.97
C GLY A 360 14.41 -0.01 -14.81
N GLY A 361 13.18 0.51 -14.73
CA GLY A 361 12.85 1.52 -13.70
C GLY A 361 11.43 1.54 -13.13
N GLY A 362 10.49 0.76 -13.68
CA GLY A 362 9.23 0.49 -13.00
C GLY A 362 9.50 -0.51 -11.89
N GLY A 363 9.42 -0.09 -10.63
CA GLY A 363 9.72 -0.97 -9.48
C GLY A 363 9.01 -2.31 -9.69
N SER A 364 9.78 -3.40 -9.67
CA SER A 364 9.22 -4.74 -9.78
C SER A 364 8.06 -4.84 -8.80
N ASN A 365 6.95 -5.45 -9.19
CA ASN A 365 5.87 -5.67 -8.24
C ASN A 365 6.37 -6.77 -7.27
N GLU A 366 7.01 -6.35 -6.18
CA GLU A 366 7.68 -7.26 -5.25
C GLU A 366 6.66 -8.20 -4.59
N ILE A 367 5.42 -7.71 -4.42
CA ILE A 367 4.28 -8.50 -3.97
C ILE A 367 3.97 -9.61 -4.98
N LYS A 368 3.95 -9.27 -6.27
CA LYS A 368 3.78 -10.23 -7.37
C LYS A 368 4.92 -11.24 -7.42
N GLU A 369 6.17 -10.84 -7.27
CA GLU A 369 7.32 -11.78 -7.20
C GLU A 369 7.16 -12.77 -6.03
N GLY A 370 6.76 -12.25 -4.86
CA GLY A 370 6.42 -13.08 -3.70
C GLY A 370 5.30 -14.09 -4.02
N LEU A 371 4.23 -13.65 -4.69
CA LEU A 371 3.14 -14.52 -5.12
C LEU A 371 3.62 -15.61 -6.11
N HIS A 372 4.52 -15.28 -7.04
CA HIS A 372 5.11 -16.26 -7.97
C HIS A 372 5.96 -17.31 -7.22
N SER A 373 6.72 -16.89 -6.20
CA SER A 373 7.49 -17.79 -5.34
C SER A 373 6.59 -18.76 -4.59
N LEU A 374 5.46 -18.29 -4.04
CA LEU A 374 4.46 -19.14 -3.39
C LEU A 374 3.77 -20.08 -4.38
N ARG A 375 3.41 -19.57 -5.57
CA ARG A 375 2.84 -20.37 -6.67
C ARG A 375 3.77 -21.52 -7.05
N ALA A 376 5.07 -21.28 -7.18
CA ALA A 376 6.04 -22.31 -7.52
C ALA A 376 6.06 -23.46 -6.49
N VAL A 377 5.85 -23.17 -5.21
CA VAL A 377 5.72 -24.21 -4.16
C VAL A 377 4.41 -24.98 -4.30
N CYS A 378 3.31 -24.29 -4.61
CA CYS A 378 2.01 -24.94 -4.88
C CYS A 378 2.08 -25.87 -6.09
N LEU A 379 2.72 -25.43 -7.19
CA LEU A 379 2.90 -26.25 -8.39
C LEU A 379 3.67 -27.53 -8.13
N ARG A 380 4.68 -27.45 -7.26
CA ARG A 380 5.52 -28.59 -6.88
C ARG A 380 4.80 -29.57 -5.93
N SER A 381 3.79 -29.13 -5.18
CA SER A 381 3.11 -30.01 -4.22
C SER A 381 2.25 -31.08 -4.90
N PHE A 382 1.64 -30.79 -6.06
CA PHE A 382 0.78 -31.77 -6.76
C PHE A 382 1.54 -33.01 -7.26
N PRO A 383 2.66 -32.88 -8.03
CA PRO A 383 3.44 -34.05 -8.44
C PRO A 383 4.09 -34.78 -7.25
N GLU A 384 4.55 -34.05 -6.23
CA GLU A 384 5.15 -34.67 -5.04
C GLU A 384 4.14 -35.55 -4.29
N PHE A 385 2.88 -35.12 -4.20
CA PHE A 385 1.83 -35.93 -3.58
C PHE A 385 1.56 -37.23 -4.35
N VAL A 386 1.45 -37.16 -5.68
CA VAL A 386 1.28 -38.34 -6.55
C VAL A 386 2.49 -39.27 -6.44
N ALA A 387 3.72 -38.73 -6.42
CA ALA A 387 4.94 -39.50 -6.23
C ALA A 387 4.98 -40.17 -4.84
N HIS A 388 4.53 -39.48 -3.79
CA HIS A 388 4.45 -40.02 -2.43
C HIS A 388 3.53 -41.26 -2.39
N ILE A 389 2.34 -41.20 -3.00
CA ILE A 389 1.43 -42.36 -3.09
C ILE A 389 2.11 -43.55 -3.79
N LYS A 390 2.82 -43.31 -4.89
CA LYS A 390 3.54 -44.36 -5.63
C LYS A 390 4.65 -45.00 -4.81
N LEU A 391 5.43 -44.19 -4.11
CA LEU A 391 6.50 -44.67 -3.21
C LEU A 391 5.92 -45.49 -2.05
N SER A 392 4.79 -45.07 -1.47
CA SER A 392 4.07 -45.85 -0.44
C SER A 392 3.60 -47.21 -0.97
N GLY A 393 3.21 -47.29 -2.25
CA GLY A 393 2.85 -48.52 -2.96
C GLY A 393 3.97 -49.56 -3.12
N SER A 394 5.22 -49.20 -2.81
CA SER A 394 6.38 -50.10 -2.88
C SER A 394 7.09 -50.26 -1.52
N ALA A 395 6.54 -49.68 -0.46
CA ALA A 395 7.18 -49.65 0.86
C ALA A 395 7.07 -51.01 1.57
N LYS A 396 8.21 -51.55 2.03
CA LYS A 396 8.28 -52.86 2.72
C LYS A 396 7.33 -52.97 3.93
N SER A 397 7.14 -51.89 4.69
CA SER A 397 6.21 -51.89 5.84
C SER A 397 4.75 -52.05 5.43
N VAL A 398 4.39 -51.58 4.23
CA VAL A 398 3.02 -51.65 3.71
C VAL A 398 2.76 -53.01 3.05
N VAL A 399 3.80 -53.62 2.48
CA VAL A 399 3.77 -55.01 2.01
C VAL A 399 3.42 -55.96 3.17
N ASN A 400 3.97 -55.74 4.37
CA ASN A 400 3.62 -56.54 5.54
C ASN A 400 2.14 -56.39 5.93
N ALA A 401 1.55 -55.20 5.83
CA ALA A 401 0.11 -55.04 6.09
C ALA A 401 -0.75 -55.82 5.07
N ALA A 402 -0.34 -55.81 3.78
CA ALA A 402 -0.99 -56.59 2.73
C ALA A 402 -0.75 -58.12 2.84
N GLU A 403 0.33 -58.54 3.51
CA GLU A 403 0.66 -59.95 3.74
C GLU A 403 0.03 -60.53 5.01
N TYR A 404 -0.16 -59.72 6.07
CA TYR A 404 -0.46 -60.24 7.41
C TYR A 404 -1.74 -59.72 8.07
N THR A 405 -2.18 -58.47 7.82
CA THR A 405 -3.27 -57.86 8.61
C THR A 405 -4.54 -57.54 7.82
N GLY A 406 -4.41 -57.23 6.53
CA GLY A 406 -5.56 -56.83 5.70
C GLY A 406 -6.13 -55.45 6.07
N GLU A 407 -5.42 -54.67 6.87
CA GLU A 407 -5.87 -53.37 7.40
C GLU A 407 -5.87 -52.26 6.34
N VAL A 408 -6.62 -51.18 6.62
CA VAL A 408 -6.58 -49.97 5.81
C VAL A 408 -5.24 -49.27 6.03
N THR A 409 -4.54 -48.99 4.93
CA THR A 409 -3.22 -48.38 4.94
C THR A 409 -3.26 -46.90 5.26
N GLU A 410 -2.25 -46.41 5.96
CA GLU A 410 -2.09 -45.00 6.31
C GLU A 410 -2.08 -44.09 5.08
N PHE A 411 -1.44 -44.50 3.97
CA PHE A 411 -1.43 -43.71 2.74
C PHE A 411 -2.80 -43.63 2.05
N THR A 412 -3.68 -44.63 2.25
CA THR A 412 -5.07 -44.57 1.76
C THR A 412 -5.87 -43.57 2.57
N GLN A 413 -5.68 -43.55 3.90
CA GLN A 413 -6.29 -42.53 4.78
C GLN A 413 -5.80 -41.12 4.43
N ALA A 414 -4.49 -40.95 4.24
CA ALA A 414 -3.90 -39.67 3.80
C ALA A 414 -4.39 -39.24 2.41
N SER A 415 -4.64 -40.18 1.49
CA SER A 415 -5.23 -39.89 0.17
C SER A 415 -6.65 -39.33 0.30
N VAL A 416 -7.47 -39.94 1.15
CA VAL A 416 -8.83 -39.45 1.45
C VAL A 416 -8.77 -38.08 2.11
N GLU A 417 -7.95 -37.89 3.14
CA GLU A 417 -7.84 -36.61 3.86
C GLU A 417 -7.37 -35.48 2.93
N TYR A 418 -6.43 -35.76 2.03
CA TYR A 418 -5.99 -34.80 1.01
C TYR A 418 -7.14 -34.41 0.07
N LEU A 419 -7.88 -35.40 -0.46
CA LEU A 419 -9.02 -35.14 -1.34
C LEU A 419 -10.13 -34.36 -0.64
N GLU A 420 -10.41 -34.63 0.65
CA GLU A 420 -11.39 -33.90 1.46
C GLU A 420 -11.04 -32.41 1.66
N LYS A 421 -9.75 -32.07 1.67
CA LYS A 421 -9.26 -30.70 1.84
C LYS A 421 -9.22 -29.89 0.54
N LEU A 422 -9.11 -30.53 -0.63
CA LEU A 422 -9.03 -29.84 -1.94
C LEU A 422 -10.19 -28.85 -2.20
N PRO A 423 -11.47 -29.18 -1.95
CA PRO A 423 -12.56 -28.24 -2.21
C PRO A 423 -12.52 -26.96 -1.36
N LEU A 424 -11.83 -26.98 -0.21
CA LEU A 424 -11.72 -25.82 0.69
C LEU A 424 -10.79 -24.71 0.15
N VAL A 425 -9.94 -25.06 -0.82
CA VAL A 425 -8.96 -24.17 -1.47
C VAL A 425 -9.06 -24.28 -3.00
N ARG A 426 -10.29 -24.47 -3.50
CA ARG A 426 -10.59 -24.76 -4.91
C ARG A 426 -9.97 -23.73 -5.86
N ASP A 427 -10.18 -22.43 -5.64
CA ASP A 427 -9.76 -21.38 -6.56
C ASP A 427 -8.22 -21.39 -6.75
N ALA A 428 -7.48 -21.50 -5.64
CA ALA A 428 -6.02 -21.66 -5.65
C ALA A 428 -5.56 -22.94 -6.36
N VAL A 429 -6.21 -24.06 -6.11
CA VAL A 429 -5.88 -25.34 -6.74
C VAL A 429 -6.10 -25.27 -8.25
N CYS A 430 -7.26 -24.77 -8.68
CA CYS A 430 -7.59 -24.61 -10.09
C CYS A 430 -6.60 -23.68 -10.80
N SER A 431 -6.34 -22.50 -10.23
CA SER A 431 -5.37 -21.53 -10.77
C SER A 431 -3.96 -22.09 -10.87
N ALA A 432 -3.53 -22.88 -9.88
CA ALA A 432 -2.23 -23.53 -9.89
C ALA A 432 -2.17 -24.68 -10.92
N LEU A 433 -3.18 -25.55 -10.97
CA LEU A 433 -3.26 -26.66 -11.93
C LEU A 433 -3.32 -26.15 -13.39
N LEU A 434 -4.08 -25.09 -13.66
CA LEU A 434 -4.14 -24.47 -14.99
C LEU A 434 -2.76 -23.97 -15.44
N SER A 435 -1.97 -23.37 -14.53
CA SER A 435 -0.58 -23.02 -14.85
C SER A 435 0.36 -24.20 -14.99
N LEU A 436 0.13 -25.29 -14.25
CA LEU A 436 0.94 -26.49 -14.39
C LEU A 436 0.71 -27.14 -15.75
N GLY A 437 -0.52 -27.06 -16.25
CA GLY A 437 -0.98 -27.74 -17.46
C GLY A 437 -1.49 -29.14 -17.16
N ASP A 438 -2.53 -29.55 -17.89
CA ASP A 438 -3.19 -30.85 -17.70
C ASP A 438 -2.21 -32.01 -17.88
N GLY A 439 -2.23 -32.96 -16.94
CA GLY A 439 -1.37 -34.15 -16.94
C GLY A 439 0.10 -33.92 -16.57
N ASN A 440 0.58 -32.67 -16.47
CA ASN A 440 1.97 -32.37 -16.12
C ASN A 440 2.31 -32.71 -14.65
N TRP A 441 1.33 -33.07 -13.82
CA TRP A 441 1.55 -33.61 -12.48
C TRP A 441 2.06 -35.06 -12.45
N LYS A 442 2.09 -35.77 -13.59
CA LYS A 442 2.61 -37.15 -13.70
C LYS A 442 4.12 -37.25 -14.01
N MET A 443 4.91 -36.24 -13.62
CA MET A 443 6.35 -36.17 -13.89
C MET A 443 7.08 -37.49 -13.59
N GLY A 444 7.76 -38.06 -14.59
CA GLY A 444 8.59 -39.27 -14.46
C GLY A 444 8.09 -40.54 -15.16
N GLU A 445 6.89 -40.55 -15.75
CA GLU A 445 6.36 -41.74 -16.47
C GLU A 445 6.86 -41.88 -17.92
N GLY A 446 7.77 -41.03 -18.40
CA GLY A 446 8.25 -41.05 -19.79
C GLY A 446 7.18 -40.69 -20.84
N VAL A 447 5.92 -40.56 -20.42
CA VAL A 447 4.84 -39.96 -21.19
C VAL A 447 5.05 -38.45 -21.13
N GLN A 448 5.68 -37.89 -22.16
CA GLN A 448 5.32 -36.53 -22.52
C GLN A 448 3.83 -36.57 -22.81
N VAL A 449 3.01 -36.03 -21.91
CA VAL A 449 1.58 -35.84 -22.20
C VAL A 449 1.54 -34.76 -23.28
N GLY A 450 1.67 -35.22 -24.53
CA GLY A 450 1.73 -34.36 -25.70
C GLY A 450 0.44 -33.57 -25.80
N LYS A 451 0.58 -32.26 -25.98
CA LYS A 451 -0.45 -31.32 -26.47
C LYS A 451 -1.90 -31.77 -26.19
N GLY A 452 -2.26 -31.94 -24.93
CA GLY A 452 -3.67 -31.86 -24.53
C GLY A 452 -4.20 -30.49 -24.96
N ALA A 453 -5.51 -30.38 -25.22
CA ALA A 453 -6.13 -29.09 -25.46
C ALA A 453 -5.68 -28.12 -24.36
N LYS A 454 -5.21 -26.91 -24.72
CA LYS A 454 -4.85 -25.90 -23.74
C LYS A 454 -6.13 -25.54 -22.98
N LEU A 455 -6.34 -26.17 -21.83
CA LEU A 455 -7.42 -25.81 -20.92
C LEU A 455 -7.18 -24.36 -20.50
N GLY A 456 -8.20 -23.53 -20.70
CA GLY A 456 -8.14 -22.09 -20.52
C GLY A 456 -8.90 -21.62 -19.29
N GLU A 457 -9.04 -20.30 -19.16
CA GLU A 457 -9.98 -19.71 -18.20
C GLU A 457 -11.41 -20.19 -18.52
N GLY A 458 -12.05 -20.88 -17.56
CA GLY A 458 -13.35 -21.54 -17.74
C GLY A 458 -13.34 -23.06 -17.56
N ASP A 459 -12.18 -23.71 -17.68
CA ASP A 459 -12.02 -25.18 -17.54
C ASP A 459 -11.56 -25.63 -16.14
N GLU A 460 -11.69 -24.75 -15.14
CA GLU A 460 -11.21 -24.96 -13.77
C GLU A 460 -11.77 -26.23 -13.11
N GLN A 461 -13.04 -26.51 -13.37
CA GLN A 461 -13.70 -27.71 -12.86
C GLN A 461 -13.16 -28.98 -13.53
N LEU A 462 -12.90 -28.93 -14.84
CA LEU A 462 -12.44 -30.07 -15.62
C LEU A 462 -11.01 -30.47 -15.23
N ILE A 463 -10.11 -29.50 -15.07
CA ILE A 463 -8.73 -29.79 -14.68
C ILE A 463 -8.64 -30.33 -13.25
N LEU A 464 -9.50 -29.84 -12.34
CA LEU A 464 -9.62 -30.38 -10.99
C LEU A 464 -10.12 -31.83 -11.03
N GLU A 465 -11.13 -32.11 -11.84
CA GLU A 465 -11.67 -33.46 -12.06
C GLU A 465 -10.62 -34.44 -12.60
N HIS A 466 -9.80 -34.01 -13.57
CA HIS A 466 -8.69 -34.80 -14.11
C HIS A 466 -7.63 -35.10 -13.04
N TYR A 467 -7.25 -34.10 -12.25
CA TYR A 467 -6.29 -34.28 -11.16
C TYR A 467 -6.81 -35.24 -10.08
N VAL A 468 -8.06 -35.07 -9.65
CA VAL A 468 -8.73 -35.96 -8.67
C VAL A 468 -8.81 -37.39 -9.22
N HIS A 469 -9.15 -37.56 -10.50
CA HIS A 469 -9.14 -38.86 -11.16
C HIS A 469 -7.76 -39.54 -11.07
N ASP A 470 -6.70 -38.80 -11.38
CA ASP A 470 -5.34 -39.32 -11.40
C ASP A 470 -4.82 -39.68 -10.01
N VAL A 471 -5.16 -38.89 -8.99
CA VAL A 471 -4.85 -39.21 -7.58
C VAL A 471 -5.52 -40.52 -7.19
N ILE A 472 -6.83 -40.65 -7.42
CA ILE A 472 -7.61 -41.86 -7.07
C ILE A 472 -7.07 -43.08 -7.84
N ASN A 473 -6.84 -42.94 -9.14
CA ASN A 473 -6.33 -44.03 -9.97
C ASN A 473 -4.91 -44.46 -9.54
N THR A 474 -4.06 -43.51 -9.15
CA THR A 474 -2.72 -43.80 -8.62
C THR A 474 -2.80 -44.56 -7.29
N THR A 475 -3.69 -44.14 -6.37
CA THR A 475 -3.90 -44.86 -5.10
C THR A 475 -4.40 -46.28 -5.33
N ILE A 476 -5.38 -46.47 -6.21
CA ILE A 476 -5.90 -47.80 -6.59
C ILE A 476 -4.79 -48.66 -7.23
N SER A 477 -3.98 -48.09 -8.12
CA SER A 477 -2.89 -48.80 -8.78
C SER A 477 -1.79 -49.23 -7.80
N ALA A 478 -1.46 -48.37 -6.83
CA ALA A 478 -0.53 -48.69 -5.74
C ALA A 478 -1.07 -49.85 -4.87
N LEU A 479 -2.35 -49.81 -4.48
CA LEU A 479 -3.01 -50.87 -3.73
C LEU A 479 -3.03 -52.21 -4.49
N ASN A 480 -3.33 -52.18 -5.79
CA ASN A 480 -3.30 -53.37 -6.64
C ASN A 480 -1.89 -53.96 -6.77
N THR A 481 -0.86 -53.12 -6.84
CA THR A 481 0.54 -53.55 -6.91
C THR A 481 0.95 -54.25 -5.61
N LEU A 482 0.58 -53.68 -4.46
CA LEU A 482 0.81 -54.28 -3.14
C LEU A 482 0.08 -55.61 -2.98
N ALA A 483 -1.19 -55.68 -3.39
CA ALA A 483 -1.98 -56.91 -3.31
C ALA A 483 -1.36 -58.04 -4.17
N LYS A 484 -0.88 -57.72 -5.37
CA LYS A 484 -0.18 -58.69 -6.25
C LYS A 484 1.19 -59.12 -5.70
N GLY A 485 1.86 -58.26 -4.95
CA GLY A 485 3.14 -58.57 -4.31
C GLY A 485 3.02 -59.49 -3.09
N SER A 486 1.83 -59.61 -2.50
CA SER A 486 1.56 -60.44 -1.33
C SER A 486 1.53 -61.93 -1.69
N ARG A 487 2.24 -62.74 -0.91
CA ARG A 487 2.30 -64.21 -1.10
C ARG A 487 1.03 -64.94 -0.63
N ARG A 488 0.15 -64.27 0.11
CA ARG A 488 -1.07 -64.85 0.70
C ARG A 488 -2.30 -64.29 0.01
N ALA A 489 -2.74 -64.96 -1.06
CA ALA A 489 -3.89 -64.54 -1.87
C ALA A 489 -5.18 -64.23 -1.06
N PRO A 490 -5.58 -65.03 -0.03
CA PRO A 490 -6.78 -64.74 0.76
C PRO A 490 -6.70 -63.41 1.56
N VAL A 491 -5.52 -63.14 2.14
CA VAL A 491 -5.25 -61.91 2.92
C VAL A 491 -5.13 -60.71 1.98
N ALA A 492 -4.47 -60.89 0.82
CA ALA A 492 -4.37 -59.87 -0.22
C ALA A 492 -5.74 -59.46 -0.77
N GLY A 493 -6.67 -60.41 -0.97
CA GLY A 493 -8.05 -60.13 -1.37
C GLY A 493 -8.81 -59.32 -0.32
N THR A 494 -8.62 -59.64 0.97
CA THR A 494 -9.24 -58.91 2.10
C THR A 494 -8.67 -57.49 2.23
N PHE A 495 -7.34 -57.36 2.12
CA PHE A 495 -6.63 -56.09 2.11
C PHE A 495 -7.15 -55.14 1.03
N LEU A 496 -7.24 -55.63 -0.21
CA LEU A 496 -7.66 -54.85 -1.37
C LEU A 496 -9.13 -54.42 -1.22
N LEU A 497 -9.99 -55.32 -0.76
CA LEU A 497 -11.39 -55.03 -0.48
C LEU A 497 -11.56 -53.92 0.57
N ASN A 498 -10.85 -54.02 1.70
CA ASN A 498 -10.95 -53.05 2.79
C ASN A 498 -10.51 -51.64 2.36
N ASN A 499 -9.37 -51.52 1.67
CA ASN A 499 -8.85 -50.22 1.24
C ASN A 499 -9.72 -49.57 0.15
N ILE A 500 -10.19 -50.34 -0.84
CA ILE A 500 -11.07 -49.82 -1.90
C ILE A 500 -12.45 -49.44 -1.34
N TYR A 501 -12.98 -50.24 -0.40
CA TYR A 501 -14.23 -49.90 0.26
C TYR A 501 -14.10 -48.62 1.08
N TYR A 502 -12.99 -48.46 1.82
CA TYR A 502 -12.69 -47.23 2.56
C TYR A 502 -12.63 -46.00 1.63
N LEU A 503 -11.92 -46.09 0.50
CA LEU A 503 -11.89 -45.02 -0.51
C LEU A 503 -13.29 -44.67 -1.01
N ASN A 504 -14.09 -45.66 -1.41
CA ASN A 504 -15.42 -45.40 -1.96
C ASN A 504 -16.38 -44.82 -0.90
N ALA A 505 -16.33 -45.35 0.33
CA ALA A 505 -17.15 -44.86 1.44
C ALA A 505 -16.86 -43.38 1.75
N HIS A 506 -15.59 -43.00 1.85
CA HIS A 506 -15.21 -41.63 2.23
C HIS A 506 -15.16 -40.63 1.06
N ILE A 507 -15.15 -41.07 -0.20
CA ILE A 507 -15.18 -40.16 -1.35
C ILE A 507 -16.60 -39.95 -1.88
N LEU A 508 -17.44 -40.99 -1.93
CA LEU A 508 -18.75 -40.95 -2.60
C LEU A 508 -19.95 -41.11 -1.66
N GLN A 509 -19.85 -41.93 -0.60
CA GLN A 509 -21.03 -42.30 0.20
C GLN A 509 -21.25 -41.40 1.43
N ALA A 510 -20.17 -41.12 2.16
CA ALA A 510 -20.18 -40.30 3.37
C ALA A 510 -18.89 -39.48 3.49
N PRO A 511 -18.62 -38.56 2.54
CA PRO A 511 -17.46 -37.68 2.64
C PRO A 511 -17.62 -36.71 3.80
N LYS A 512 -16.53 -36.41 4.53
CA LYS A 512 -16.58 -35.36 5.56
C LYS A 512 -16.85 -33.98 4.96
N ASN A 513 -16.42 -33.76 3.72
CA ASN A 513 -16.67 -32.55 2.97
C ASN A 513 -17.78 -32.78 1.93
N VAL A 514 -18.91 -32.09 2.10
CA VAL A 514 -20.09 -32.21 1.23
C VAL A 514 -19.78 -31.81 -0.23
N MET A 515 -18.73 -31.02 -0.46
CA MET A 515 -18.37 -30.53 -1.79
C MET A 515 -17.50 -31.51 -2.59
N LEU A 516 -16.93 -32.55 -1.94
CA LEU A 516 -16.02 -33.49 -2.59
C LEU A 516 -16.68 -34.29 -3.74
N PRO A 517 -17.90 -34.85 -3.61
CA PRO A 517 -18.53 -35.60 -4.70
C PRO A 517 -18.73 -34.76 -5.98
N GLY A 518 -18.93 -33.45 -5.83
CA GLY A 518 -19.05 -32.51 -6.95
C GLY A 518 -17.76 -32.30 -7.73
N CYS A 519 -16.60 -32.68 -7.18
CA CYS A 519 -15.29 -32.63 -7.85
C CYS A 519 -14.89 -33.99 -8.46
N VAL A 520 -15.72 -35.02 -8.33
CA VAL A 520 -15.42 -36.37 -8.83
C VAL A 520 -16.18 -36.62 -10.12
N ALA A 521 -15.46 -36.60 -11.25
CA ALA A 521 -16.03 -36.87 -12.56
C ALA A 521 -16.67 -38.26 -12.66
N ARG A 522 -17.68 -38.39 -13.53
CA ARG A 522 -18.38 -39.66 -13.78
C ARG A 522 -17.45 -40.85 -14.10
N PRO A 523 -16.41 -40.71 -14.95
CA PRO A 523 -15.46 -41.81 -15.20
C PRO A 523 -14.75 -42.29 -13.93
N THR A 524 -14.47 -41.39 -12.98
CA THR A 524 -13.84 -41.71 -11.70
C THR A 524 -14.79 -42.48 -10.79
N GLN A 525 -16.07 -42.12 -10.78
CA GLN A 525 -17.11 -42.85 -10.05
C GLN A 525 -17.27 -44.29 -10.60
N GLU A 526 -17.27 -44.43 -11.92
CA GLU A 526 -17.34 -45.73 -12.61
C GLU A 526 -16.08 -46.57 -12.33
N LEU A 527 -14.90 -45.95 -12.30
CA LEU A 527 -13.64 -46.60 -11.92
C LEU A 527 -13.67 -47.14 -10.49
N LEU A 528 -14.14 -46.35 -9.52
CA LEU A 528 -14.29 -46.77 -8.13
C LEU A 528 -15.29 -47.92 -7.98
N ALA A 529 -16.45 -47.82 -8.63
CA ALA A 529 -17.47 -48.87 -8.61
C ALA A 529 -16.97 -50.17 -9.27
N HIS A 530 -16.25 -50.07 -10.39
CA HIS A 530 -15.62 -51.21 -11.05
C HIS A 530 -14.60 -51.90 -10.13
N ASN A 531 -13.66 -51.13 -9.56
CA ASN A 531 -12.63 -51.67 -8.67
C ASN A 531 -13.22 -52.28 -7.40
N GLN A 532 -14.30 -51.73 -6.85
CA GLN A 532 -15.00 -52.33 -5.72
C GLN A 532 -15.62 -53.69 -6.08
N ARG A 533 -16.26 -53.80 -7.26
CA ARG A 533 -16.81 -55.09 -7.73
C ARG A 533 -15.70 -56.11 -7.97
N THR A 534 -14.60 -55.71 -8.60
CA THR A 534 -13.45 -56.57 -8.88
C THR A 534 -12.77 -57.04 -7.60
N ALA A 535 -12.55 -56.15 -6.62
CA ALA A 535 -11.97 -56.52 -5.33
C ALA A 535 -12.88 -57.47 -4.53
N LYS A 536 -14.20 -57.24 -4.56
CA LYS A 536 -15.18 -58.14 -3.94
C LYS A 536 -15.18 -59.52 -4.59
N ALA A 537 -15.14 -59.59 -5.92
CA ALA A 537 -15.04 -60.87 -6.64
C ALA A 537 -13.72 -61.59 -6.33
N GLY A 538 -12.59 -60.88 -6.35
CA GLY A 538 -11.27 -61.43 -6.03
C GLY A 538 -11.17 -61.93 -4.58
N TYR A 539 -11.82 -61.25 -3.63
CA TYR A 539 -11.95 -61.74 -2.25
C TYR A 539 -12.69 -63.09 -2.19
N PHE A 540 -13.86 -63.20 -2.83
CA PHE A 540 -14.62 -64.45 -2.82
C PHE A 540 -13.88 -65.60 -3.50
N ASP A 541 -13.23 -65.34 -4.64
CA ASP A 541 -12.45 -66.33 -5.36
C ASP A 541 -11.24 -66.82 -4.53
N SER A 542 -10.49 -65.89 -3.95
CA SER A 542 -9.29 -66.23 -3.16
C SER A 542 -9.59 -66.95 -1.85
N ASN A 543 -10.71 -66.62 -1.18
CA ASN A 543 -11.05 -67.17 0.13
C ASN A 543 -11.96 -68.41 0.05
N PHE A 544 -12.89 -68.45 -0.91
CA PHE A 544 -13.90 -69.49 -1.00
C PHE A 544 -13.85 -70.28 -2.31
N GLY A 545 -13.06 -69.88 -3.30
CA GLY A 545 -12.97 -70.56 -4.60
C GLY A 545 -12.56 -72.02 -4.48
N LEU A 546 -11.53 -72.33 -3.68
CA LEU A 546 -11.08 -73.70 -3.43
C LEU A 546 -12.14 -74.56 -2.72
N LEU A 547 -12.90 -73.96 -1.79
CA LEU A 547 -14.00 -74.64 -1.11
C LEU A 547 -15.15 -74.91 -2.09
N MET A 548 -15.51 -73.92 -2.91
CA MET A 548 -16.55 -74.06 -3.93
C MET A 548 -16.18 -75.09 -4.99
N GLN A 549 -14.90 -75.13 -5.41
CA GLN A 549 -14.39 -76.16 -6.31
C GLN A 549 -14.48 -77.55 -5.67
N ALA A 550 -14.04 -77.70 -4.41
CA ALA A 550 -14.14 -78.97 -3.70
C ALA A 550 -15.60 -79.44 -3.47
N LEU A 551 -16.55 -78.50 -3.30
CA LEU A 551 -17.97 -78.79 -3.17
C LEU A 551 -18.64 -79.10 -4.52
N ALA A 552 -18.15 -78.51 -5.61
CA ALA A 552 -18.63 -78.77 -6.97
C ALA A 552 -18.08 -80.09 -7.53
N ASP A 553 -16.86 -80.48 -7.15
CA ASP A 553 -16.25 -81.77 -7.45
C ASP A 553 -16.87 -82.89 -6.57
N ASP A 554 -18.18 -83.15 -6.71
CA ASP A 554 -18.88 -84.20 -5.99
C ASP A 554 -18.27 -85.60 -6.32
N PRO A 555 -17.81 -86.42 -5.34
CA PRO A 555 -17.14 -87.70 -5.59
C PRO A 555 -17.95 -88.73 -6.39
N LYS A 556 -19.26 -88.48 -6.58
CA LYS A 556 -20.13 -89.35 -7.38
C LYS A 556 -19.79 -89.34 -8.88
N GLU A 557 -19.28 -88.24 -9.44
CA GLU A 557 -18.89 -88.21 -10.86
C GLU A 557 -17.50 -88.82 -11.13
N VAL A 558 -16.56 -88.65 -10.19
CA VAL A 558 -15.21 -89.23 -10.32
C VAL A 558 -15.26 -90.77 -10.23
N SER A 559 -16.12 -91.31 -9.37
CA SER A 559 -16.34 -92.76 -9.28
C SER A 559 -17.01 -93.36 -10.53
N ALA A 560 -17.91 -92.60 -11.19
CA ALA A 560 -18.55 -93.02 -12.44
C ALA A 560 -17.57 -93.06 -13.63
N LYS A 561 -16.60 -92.14 -13.70
CA LYS A 561 -15.52 -92.18 -14.72
C LYS A 561 -14.51 -93.30 -14.47
N ARG A 562 -14.15 -93.58 -13.21
CA ARG A 562 -13.22 -94.68 -12.87
C ARG A 562 -13.82 -96.07 -13.14
N LYS A 563 -15.14 -96.25 -12.94
CA LYS A 563 -15.84 -97.50 -13.28
C LYS A 563 -16.01 -97.72 -14.80
N ARG A 564 -16.13 -96.67 -15.61
CA ARG A 564 -16.20 -96.80 -17.08
C ARG A 564 -14.85 -97.12 -17.73
N GLY A 565 -13.73 -96.72 -17.14
CA GLY A 565 -12.38 -97.02 -17.65
C GLY A 565 -11.86 -98.44 -17.36
N SER A 566 -12.54 -99.20 -16.49
CA SER A 566 -12.11 -100.55 -16.07
C SER A 566 -12.87 -101.70 -16.78
N LEU A 567 -13.76 -101.38 -17.73
CA LEU A 567 -14.58 -102.37 -18.47
C LEU A 567 -14.11 -102.62 -19.91
N TYR A 568 -12.96 -102.06 -20.32
CA TYR A 568 -12.35 -102.28 -21.65
C TYR A 568 -10.85 -102.56 -21.54
N THR A 569 -10.47 -103.60 -20.80
CA THR A 569 -9.15 -104.27 -20.91
C THR A 569 -9.21 -105.63 -20.24
N VAL A 570 -9.71 -106.64 -20.97
CA VAL A 570 -9.23 -108.03 -20.94
C VAL A 570 -9.27 -108.54 -22.36
#